data_AF-A0A535AMW9-F1
#
_entry.id   AF-A0A535AMW9-F1
#
_cell.length_a   1.000
_cell.length_b   1.000
_cell.length_c   1.000
_cell.angle_alpha   90.00
_cell.angle_beta   90.00
_cell.angle_gamma   90.00
#
_symmetry.space_group_name_H-M   'P 1'
#
loop_
_entity.id
_entity.type
_entity.pdbx_description
1 polymer ?
#
loop_
_entity_poly.entity_id
_entity_poly.type
_entity_poly.pdbx_seq_one_letter_code
_entity_poly.pdbx_strand_id
1 'polypeptide(L)'
;MRSLVLACAAALILWSVPATSADAATAPFDSEYFGESAFLNVVPGQSYEFTVFFGNTGSTPWVRNTSTQVNLAICREDKVTCNV
;
A
#
# COMPACT_ATOMS: atom_id res chain seq x y z
N MET A 1 -55.16 -15.83 -9.75
CA MET A 1 -54.47 -15.04 -8.71
C MET A 1 -53.62 -15.90 -7.76
N ARG A 2 -52.89 -16.93 -8.26
CA ARG A 2 -51.93 -17.74 -7.48
C ARG A 2 -50.57 -17.92 -8.18
N SER A 3 -50.42 -17.38 -9.40
CA SER A 3 -49.20 -17.53 -10.21
C SER A 3 -48.39 -16.24 -10.33
N LEU A 4 -48.87 -15.11 -9.78
CA LEU A 4 -48.20 -13.82 -9.85
C LEU A 4 -47.28 -13.51 -8.65
N VAL A 5 -47.32 -14.32 -7.59
CA VAL A 5 -46.51 -14.07 -6.38
C VAL A 5 -45.09 -14.67 -6.48
N LEU A 6 -44.86 -15.63 -7.38
CA LEU A 6 -43.53 -16.27 -7.52
C LEU A 6 -42.53 -15.48 -8.38
N ALA A 7 -42.97 -14.50 -9.19
CA ALA A 7 -42.07 -13.76 -10.08
C ALA A 7 -41.22 -12.70 -9.35
N CYS A 8 -41.69 -12.15 -8.22
CA CYS A 8 -40.95 -11.13 -7.47
C CYS A 8 -39.83 -11.71 -6.57
N ALA A 9 -39.90 -12.99 -6.21
CA ALA A 9 -38.91 -13.60 -5.31
C ALA A 9 -37.57 -13.91 -6.02
N ALA A 10 -37.61 -14.21 -7.33
CA ALA A 10 -36.40 -14.52 -8.10
C ALA A 10 -35.57 -13.27 -8.46
N ALA A 11 -36.19 -12.09 -8.54
CA ALA A 11 -35.51 -10.85 -8.89
C ALA A 11 -34.69 -10.25 -7.73
N LEU A 12 -35.00 -10.61 -6.47
CA LEU A 12 -34.29 -10.09 -5.29
C LEU A 12 -33.01 -10.86 -4.94
N ILE A 13 -32.80 -12.05 -5.51
CA ILE A 13 -31.61 -12.87 -5.24
C ILE A 13 -30.40 -12.44 -6.11
N LEU A 14 -30.64 -11.68 -7.19
CA LEU A 14 -29.59 -11.19 -8.09
C LEU A 14 -28.86 -9.93 -7.58
N TRP A 15 -29.29 -9.32 -6.47
CA TRP A 15 -28.62 -8.15 -5.88
C TRP A 15 -27.63 -8.48 -4.77
N SER A 16 -27.57 -9.72 -4.32
CA SER A 16 -26.68 -10.15 -3.24
C SER A 16 -25.38 -10.74 -3.79
N VAL A 17 -24.80 -10.13 -4.83
CA VAL A 17 -23.39 -10.43 -5.15
C VAL A 17 -22.59 -9.66 -4.10
N PRO A 18 -21.96 -10.32 -3.11
CA PRO A 18 -20.99 -9.62 -2.28
C PRO A 18 -19.95 -9.05 -3.25
N ALA A 19 -19.75 -7.74 -3.22
CA ALA A 19 -18.61 -7.15 -3.90
C ALA A 19 -17.37 -7.80 -3.28
N THR A 20 -16.82 -8.81 -3.95
CA THR A 20 -15.48 -9.30 -3.64
C THR A 20 -14.60 -8.11 -3.96
N SER A 21 -14.17 -7.39 -2.92
CA SER A 21 -13.03 -6.49 -3.04
C SER A 21 -11.92 -7.33 -3.65
N ALA A 22 -11.63 -7.09 -4.93
CA ALA A 22 -10.42 -7.61 -5.52
C ALA A 22 -9.29 -7.03 -4.67
N ASP A 23 -8.59 -7.88 -3.93
CA ASP A 23 -7.36 -7.46 -3.27
C ASP A 23 -6.53 -6.76 -4.34
N ALA A 24 -6.27 -5.47 -4.13
CA ALA A 24 -5.43 -4.72 -5.05
C ALA A 24 -4.10 -5.48 -5.13
N ALA A 25 -3.72 -5.89 -6.34
CA ALA A 25 -2.50 -6.67 -6.51
C ALA A 25 -1.34 -5.89 -5.92
N THR A 26 -0.61 -6.49 -4.97
CA THR A 26 0.54 -5.86 -4.33
C THR A 26 1.53 -5.42 -5.40
N ALA A 27 1.90 -4.14 -5.38
CA ALA A 27 2.82 -3.58 -6.36
C ALA A 27 4.14 -4.40 -6.38
N PRO A 28 4.80 -4.55 -7.54
CA PRO A 28 6.06 -5.28 -7.64
C PRO A 28 7.12 -4.73 -6.68
N PHE A 29 7.28 -3.40 -6.66
CA PHE A 29 8.12 -2.72 -5.69
C PHE A 29 7.25 -1.82 -4.83
N ASP A 30 7.38 -1.95 -3.52
CA ASP A 30 6.80 -1.04 -2.54
C ASP A 30 7.66 -1.02 -1.28
N SER A 31 7.52 0.04 -0.49
CA SER A 31 8.21 0.20 0.78
C SER A 31 7.32 0.88 1.81
N GLU A 32 7.53 0.53 3.07
CA GLU A 32 6.97 1.22 4.23
C GLU A 32 8.09 1.70 5.16
N TYR A 33 7.94 2.91 5.71
CA TYR A 33 8.85 3.45 6.72
C TYR A 33 8.55 2.81 8.08
N PHE A 34 9.57 2.19 8.68
CA PHE A 34 9.44 1.52 9.98
C PHE A 34 9.94 2.36 11.15
N GLY A 35 10.86 3.30 10.90
CA GLY A 35 11.42 4.13 11.96
C GLY A 35 12.84 4.61 11.69
N GLU A 36 13.40 5.23 12.71
CA GLU A 36 14.75 5.80 12.73
C GLU A 36 15.47 5.41 14.02
N SER A 37 16.80 5.36 13.99
CA SER A 37 17.59 5.08 15.19
C SER A 37 17.59 6.23 16.20
N ALA A 38 17.29 7.46 15.76
CA ALA A 38 17.24 8.65 16.59
C ALA A 38 16.45 9.78 15.91
N PHE A 39 15.75 10.59 16.71
CA PHE A 39 15.19 11.87 16.29
C PHE A 39 16.13 12.99 16.72
N LEU A 40 16.70 13.70 15.75
CA LEU A 40 17.81 14.62 15.98
C LEU A 40 17.36 16.08 15.90
N ASN A 41 17.85 16.90 16.83
CA ASN A 41 17.79 18.36 16.73
C ASN A 41 19.17 18.88 16.33
N VAL A 42 19.32 19.27 15.06
CA VAL A 42 20.61 19.65 14.47
C VAL A 42 20.79 21.17 14.53
N VAL A 43 21.96 21.63 14.95
CA VAL A 43 22.37 23.05 14.94
C VAL A 43 23.50 23.28 13.93
N PRO A 44 23.76 24.53 13.49
CA PRO A 44 24.78 24.81 12.48
C PRO A 44 26.16 24.25 12.84
N GLY A 45 26.79 23.57 11.88
CA GLY A 45 28.13 23.00 12.03
C GLY A 45 28.19 21.61 12.67
N GLN A 46 27.06 21.04 13.10
CA GLN A 46 27.00 19.68 13.61
C GLN A 46 26.69 18.66 12.51
N SER A 47 27.29 17.48 12.66
CA SER A 47 26.99 16.29 11.86
C SER A 47 26.64 15.15 12.82
N TYR A 48 25.63 14.37 12.44
CA TYR A 48 25.19 13.20 13.20
C TYR A 48 25.03 12.02 12.25
N GLU A 49 25.26 10.82 12.77
CA GLU A 49 24.93 9.57 12.10
C GLU A 49 23.62 9.04 12.67
N PHE A 50 22.73 8.60 11.79
CA PHE A 50 21.51 7.90 12.14
C PHE A 50 21.19 6.89 11.04
N THR A 51 20.36 5.91 11.38
CA THR A 51 19.87 4.89 10.45
C THR A 51 18.38 5.06 10.25
N VAL A 52 17.92 4.91 9.01
CA VAL A 52 16.50 4.84 8.66
C VAL A 52 16.15 3.40 8.29
N PHE A 53 15.02 2.91 8.79
CA PHE A 53 14.55 1.55 8.54
C PHE A 53 13.34 1.57 7.61
N PHE A 54 13.44 0.85 6.49
CA PHE A 54 12.34 0.58 5.58
C PHE A 54 12.16 -0.92 5.43
N GLY A 55 10.91 -1.36 5.28
CA GLY A 55 10.55 -2.75 5.00
C GLY A 55 9.93 -2.88 3.62
N ASN A 56 10.17 -4.03 3.00
CA ASN A 56 9.62 -4.36 1.70
C ASN A 56 8.20 -4.89 1.85
N THR A 57 7.24 -4.12 1.36
CA THR A 57 5.83 -4.49 1.29
C THR A 57 5.41 -4.93 -0.12
N GLY A 58 6.32 -4.84 -1.09
CA GLY A 58 6.11 -5.27 -2.46
C GLY A 58 6.29 -6.77 -2.65
N SER A 59 5.91 -7.27 -3.82
CA SER A 59 6.06 -8.68 -4.18
C SER A 59 7.46 -9.04 -4.71
N THR A 60 8.30 -8.04 -5.04
CA THR A 60 9.66 -8.24 -5.58
C THR A 60 10.73 -7.97 -4.52
N PRO A 61 11.70 -8.87 -4.32
CA PRO A 61 12.83 -8.63 -3.41
C PRO A 61 13.71 -7.46 -3.85
N TRP A 62 14.26 -6.71 -2.87
CA TRP A 62 15.24 -5.67 -3.15
C TRP A 62 16.63 -6.27 -3.33
N VAL A 63 17.19 -6.15 -4.53
CA VAL A 63 18.49 -6.72 -4.88
C VAL A 63 19.39 -5.64 -5.48
N ARG A 64 20.59 -5.48 -4.90
CA ARG A 64 21.60 -4.54 -5.40
C ARG A 64 22.20 -5.01 -6.73
N ASN A 65 22.77 -4.06 -7.48
CA ASN A 65 23.47 -4.31 -8.75
C ASN A 65 22.58 -4.96 -9.84
N THR A 66 21.31 -4.59 -9.87
CA THR A 66 20.35 -5.01 -10.90
C THR A 66 19.97 -3.82 -11.78
N SER A 67 19.19 -4.08 -12.84
CA SER A 67 18.67 -3.02 -13.72
C SER A 67 17.50 -2.24 -13.12
N THR A 68 16.99 -2.65 -11.95
CA THR A 68 15.87 -2.01 -11.27
C THR A 68 16.36 -1.15 -10.11
N GLN A 69 15.78 0.05 -9.97
CA GLN A 69 16.03 0.94 -8.84
C GLN A 69 14.90 0.79 -7.80
N VAL A 70 15.27 0.74 -6.52
CA VAL A 70 14.34 0.82 -5.40
C VAL A 70 14.43 2.22 -4.81
N ASN A 71 13.32 2.97 -4.86
CA ASN A 71 13.22 4.30 -4.28
C ASN A 71 12.53 4.19 -2.92
N LEU A 72 13.28 4.44 -1.85
CA LEU A 72 12.76 4.45 -0.48
C LEU A 72 12.32 5.88 -0.14
N ALA A 73 11.02 6.11 -0.11
CA ALA A 73 10.44 7.42 0.15
C ALA A 73 9.25 7.31 1.11
N ILE A 74 9.07 8.35 1.91
CA ILE A 74 7.83 8.57 2.65
C ILE A 74 6.89 9.31 1.70
N CYS A 75 5.87 8.61 1.22
CA CYS A 75 4.85 9.17 0.35
C CYS A 75 3.46 8.94 0.95
N ARG A 76 2.50 9.74 0.51
CA ARG A 76 1.08 9.44 0.75
C ARG A 76 0.73 8.08 0.13
N GLU A 77 -0.44 7.57 0.49
CA GLU A 77 -0.95 6.29 -0.01
C GLU A 77 -1.07 6.25 -1.55
N ASP A 78 -1.16 7.41 -2.22
CA ASP A 78 -1.11 7.51 -3.68
C ASP A 78 0.23 7.11 -4.31
N LYS A 79 1.30 7.02 -3.50
CA LYS A 79 2.69 6.70 -3.89
C LYS A 79 3.28 7.63 -4.96
N VAL A 80 2.67 8.78 -5.21
CA VAL A 80 3.19 9.83 -6.11
C VAL A 80 3.48 11.14 -5.38
N THR A 81 2.79 11.39 -4.26
CA THR A 81 3.03 12.58 -3.43
C THR A 81 4.00 12.23 -2.30
N CYS A 82 5.27 12.59 -2.45
CA CYS A 82 6.34 12.21 -1.53
C CYS A 82 6.89 13.38 -0.69
N ASN A 83 7.64 13.05 0.37
CA ASN A 83 8.20 13.98 1.36
C ASN A 83 7.10 14.69 2.20
N VAL A 84 6.13 13.90 2.68
CA VAL A 84 5.00 14.34 3.51
C VAL A 84 5.12 13.87 4.96
#